data_AF-A0A9D6T468-F1
#
_entry.id   AF-A0A9D6T468-F1
#
_cell.length_a   1.000
_cell.length_b   1.000
_cell.length_c   1.000
_cell.angle_alpha   90.00
_cell.angle_beta   90.00
_cell.angle_gamma   90.00
#
_symmetry.space_group_name_H-M   'P 1'
#
loop_
_entity.id
_entity.type
_entity.pdbx_description
1 polymer ?
#
loop_
_entity_poly.entity_id
_entity_poly.type
_entity_poly.pdbx_seq_one_letter_code
_entity_poly.pdbx_strand_id
1 'polypeptide(L)'
;MMHRRSARSFLTSKALLAVVCAAIIMTVGAMIREGQRRNMVAKEIRAMQDEVTRLEQQRNRLSDLIRAAESPEFLEREARLRLGLQKPGESVLIVPEAAGGANESGASTSQEPPSNPRRWWRHIFK
;
A
#
# COMPACT_ATOMS: atom_id res chain seq x y z
N MET A 1 67.48 -35.08 -38.70
CA MET A 1 67.24 -34.48 -37.37
C MET A 1 66.70 -33.06 -37.56
N MET A 2 65.40 -32.81 -37.40
CA MET A 2 64.82 -31.49 -37.09
C MET A 2 63.30 -31.63 -36.95
N HIS A 3 62.66 -30.75 -36.16
CA HIS A 3 61.23 -30.72 -35.77
C HIS A 3 60.78 -31.62 -34.61
N ARG A 4 61.36 -31.43 -33.41
CA ARG A 4 60.70 -31.85 -32.15
C ARG A 4 60.67 -30.78 -31.05
N ARG A 5 61.26 -29.59 -31.26
CA ARG A 5 61.31 -28.51 -30.27
C ARG A 5 60.11 -27.55 -30.32
N SER A 6 59.48 -27.39 -31.49
CA SER A 6 58.45 -26.35 -31.72
C SER A 6 57.13 -26.61 -30.98
N ALA A 7 56.73 -27.89 -30.81
CA ALA A 7 55.50 -28.22 -30.06
C ALA A 7 55.56 -27.77 -28.59
N ARG A 8 56.74 -27.78 -27.95
CA ARG A 8 56.89 -27.35 -26.55
C ARG A 8 56.71 -25.84 -26.36
N SER A 9 57.19 -25.01 -27.29
CA SER A 9 57.01 -23.54 -27.22
C SER A 9 55.57 -23.10 -27.52
N PHE A 10 54.86 -23.81 -28.40
CA PHE A 10 53.44 -23.56 -28.64
C PHE A 10 52.56 -23.98 -27.46
N LEU A 11 52.88 -25.09 -26.78
CA LEU A 11 52.18 -25.47 -25.57
C LEU A 11 52.43 -24.51 -24.40
N THR A 12 53.66 -24.00 -24.21
CA THR A 12 53.92 -22.98 -23.18
C THR A 12 53.23 -21.66 -23.52
N SER A 13 53.16 -21.26 -24.79
CA SER A 13 52.44 -20.05 -25.21
C SER A 13 50.93 -20.17 -25.01
N LYS A 14 50.32 -21.30 -25.38
CA LYS A 14 48.89 -21.57 -25.15
C LYS A 14 48.56 -21.76 -23.67
N ALA A 15 49.43 -22.41 -22.90
CA ALA A 15 49.27 -22.55 -21.45
C ALA A 15 49.40 -21.19 -20.74
N LEU A 16 50.34 -20.34 -21.14
CA LEU A 16 50.49 -18.99 -20.60
C LEU A 16 49.27 -18.13 -20.95
N LEU A 17 48.75 -18.21 -22.18
CA LEU A 17 47.49 -17.57 -22.57
C LEU A 17 46.32 -18.05 -21.68
N ALA A 18 46.20 -19.37 -21.46
CA ALA A 18 45.14 -19.92 -20.63
C ALA A 18 45.24 -19.46 -19.16
N VAL A 19 46.45 -19.37 -18.60
CA VAL A 19 46.69 -18.84 -17.25
C VAL A 19 46.32 -17.35 -17.16
N VAL A 20 46.68 -16.55 -18.17
CA VAL A 20 46.30 -15.13 -18.23
C VAL A 20 44.78 -14.98 -18.33
N CYS A 21 44.11 -15.76 -19.18
CA CYS A 21 42.65 -15.76 -19.27
C CYS A 21 42.00 -16.18 -17.94
N ALA A 22 42.52 -17.21 -17.27
CA ALA A 22 42.03 -17.65 -15.96
C ALA A 22 42.22 -16.56 -14.90
N ALA A 23 43.35 -15.85 -14.91
CA ALA A 23 43.60 -14.71 -14.03
C ALA A 23 42.62 -13.56 -14.29
N ILE A 24 42.36 -13.23 -15.56
CA ILE A 24 41.35 -12.23 -15.94
C ILE A 24 39.97 -12.65 -15.43
N ILE A 25 39.55 -13.89 -15.66
CA ILE A 25 38.24 -14.41 -15.20
C ILE A 25 38.14 -14.33 -13.67
N MET A 26 39.20 -14.68 -12.92
CA MET A 26 39.22 -14.54 -11.46
C MET A 26 39.05 -13.09 -11.01
N THR A 27 39.75 -12.13 -11.65
CA THR A 27 39.64 -10.70 -11.30
C THR A 27 38.26 -10.13 -11.62
N VAL A 28 37.65 -10.52 -12.75
CA VAL A 28 36.29 -10.12 -13.12
C VAL A 28 35.26 -10.73 -12.16
N GLY A 29 35.43 -12.00 -11.78
CA GLY A 29 34.58 -12.67 -10.80
C GLY A 29 34.61 -11.97 -9.42
N ALA A 30 35.78 -11.51 -8.99
CA ALA A 30 35.93 -10.75 -7.74
C ALA A 30 35.21 -9.39 -7.81
N MET A 31 35.33 -8.66 -8.93
CA MET A 31 34.64 -7.38 -9.14
C MET A 31 33.10 -7.51 -9.12
N ILE A 32 32.55 -8.58 -9.72
CA ILE A 32 31.10 -8.83 -9.72
C ILE A 32 30.58 -9.00 -8.28
N ARG A 33 31.33 -9.70 -7.43
CA ARG A 33 30.96 -9.93 -6.03
C ARG A 33 30.94 -8.63 -5.21
N GLU A 34 31.82 -7.70 -5.54
CA GLU A 34 31.94 -6.40 -4.86
C GLU A 34 30.86 -5.40 -5.32
N GLY A 35 30.43 -5.48 -6.59
CA GLY A 35 29.30 -4.71 -7.12
C GLY A 35 27.96 -5.02 -6.45
N GLN A 36 27.74 -6.27 -6.03
CA GLN A 36 26.50 -6.67 -5.36
C GLN A 36 26.32 -6.03 -3.97
N ARG A 37 27.42 -5.82 -3.22
CA ARG A 37 27.36 -5.15 -1.90
C ARG A 37 26.96 -3.68 -1.99
N ARG A 38 27.44 -2.97 -3.02
CA ARG A 38 27.13 -1.55 -3.22
C ARG A 38 25.64 -1.32 -3.52
N ASN A 39 25.00 -2.25 -4.23
CA ASN A 39 23.58 -2.16 -4.53
C ASN A 39 22.68 -2.41 -3.32
N MET A 40 23.11 -3.21 -2.35
CA MET A 40 22.32 -3.43 -1.12
C MET A 40 22.24 -2.15 -0.29
N VAL A 41 23.38 -1.50 -0.04
CA VAL A 41 23.43 -0.25 0.74
C VAL A 41 22.63 0.87 0.06
N ALA A 42 22.74 1.01 -1.27
CA ALA A 42 21.97 2.01 -2.00
C ALA A 42 20.46 1.76 -1.97
N LYS A 43 20.03 0.49 -1.98
CA LYS A 43 18.61 0.13 -1.81
C LYS A 43 18.10 0.44 -0.41
N GLU A 44 18.92 0.16 0.59
CA GLU A 44 18.56 0.38 1.99
C GLU A 44 18.45 1.88 2.31
N ILE A 45 19.36 2.70 1.78
CA ILE A 45 19.25 4.17 1.86
C ILE A 45 17.95 4.66 1.21
N ARG A 46 17.63 4.17 0.00
CA ARG A 46 16.38 4.56 -0.68
C ARG A 46 15.14 4.15 0.12
N ALA A 47 15.12 2.93 0.65
CA ALA A 47 14.01 2.44 1.47
C ALA A 47 13.80 3.31 2.72
N MET A 48 14.89 3.68 3.42
CA MET A 48 14.81 4.60 4.56
C MET A 48 14.29 5.99 4.13
N GLN A 49 14.73 6.51 2.99
CA GLN A 49 14.28 7.81 2.47
C GLN A 49 12.77 7.83 2.16
N ASP A 50 12.29 6.75 1.53
CA ASP A 50 10.88 6.57 1.20
C ASP A 50 10.03 6.45 2.49
N GLU A 51 10.55 5.76 3.50
CA GLU A 51 9.89 5.63 4.80
C GLU A 51 9.79 6.97 5.53
N VAL A 52 10.85 7.79 5.53
CA VAL A 52 10.80 9.16 6.08
C VAL A 52 9.73 9.98 5.38
N THR A 53 9.70 9.96 4.04
CA THR A 53 8.72 10.74 3.27
C THR A 53 7.29 10.30 3.58
N ARG A 54 7.05 9.00 3.71
CA ARG A 54 5.74 8.45 4.10
C ARG A 54 5.33 8.91 5.50
N LEU A 55 6.24 8.86 6.46
CA LEU A 55 5.98 9.29 7.84
C LEU A 55 5.68 10.79 7.92
N GLU A 56 6.39 11.63 7.17
CA GLU A 56 6.13 13.07 7.09
C GLU A 56 4.73 13.36 6.52
N GLN A 57 4.33 12.67 5.46
CA GLN A 57 2.98 12.79 4.90
C GLN A 57 1.91 12.38 5.91
N GLN A 58 2.11 11.27 6.62
CA GLN A 58 1.19 10.82 7.67
C GLN A 58 1.08 11.85 8.81
N ARG A 59 2.23 12.38 9.25
CA ARG A 59 2.27 13.41 10.29
C ARG A 59 1.51 14.66 9.87
N ASN A 60 1.69 15.13 8.63
CA ASN A 60 0.99 16.30 8.14
C ASN A 60 -0.52 16.06 8.06
N ARG A 61 -0.96 14.92 7.51
CA ARG A 61 -2.38 14.55 7.46
C ARG A 61 -3.00 14.50 8.86
N LEU A 62 -2.29 13.92 9.83
CA LEU A 62 -2.78 13.84 11.20
C LEU A 62 -2.87 15.21 11.84
N SER A 63 -1.91 16.10 11.57
CA SER A 63 -1.95 17.48 12.05
C SER A 63 -3.12 18.28 11.46
N ASP A 64 -3.46 18.04 10.20
CA ASP A 64 -4.61 18.69 9.55
C ASP A 64 -5.93 18.20 10.15
N LEU A 65 -6.04 16.91 10.48
CA LEU A 65 -7.20 16.36 11.18
C LEU A 65 -7.36 16.93 12.59
N ILE A 66 -6.25 17.09 13.33
CA ILE A 66 -6.27 17.72 14.65
C ILE A 66 -6.77 19.16 14.52
N ARG A 67 -6.23 19.94 13.58
CA ARG A 67 -6.68 21.33 13.33
C ARG A 67 -8.15 21.40 12.95
N ALA A 68 -8.64 20.47 12.14
CA ALA A 68 -10.05 20.39 11.77
C ALA A 68 -10.94 20.07 12.99
N ALA A 69 -10.49 19.18 13.88
CA ALA A 69 -11.20 18.82 15.10
C ALA A 69 -11.18 19.93 16.17
N GLU A 70 -10.08 20.68 16.27
CA GLU A 70 -9.95 21.85 17.15
C GLU A 70 -10.67 23.09 16.61
N SER A 71 -11.15 23.06 15.37
CA SER A 71 -11.85 24.19 14.79
C SER A 71 -13.11 24.52 15.59
N PRO A 72 -13.41 25.82 15.81
CA PRO A 72 -14.55 26.25 16.61
C PRO A 72 -15.89 25.76 16.03
N GLU A 73 -15.97 25.52 14.72
CA GLU A 73 -17.15 24.96 14.07
C GLU A 73 -17.41 23.50 14.49
N PHE A 74 -16.35 22.70 14.61
CA PHE A 74 -16.47 21.30 15.04
C PHE A 74 -16.83 21.22 16.52
N LEU A 75 -16.18 22.07 17.34
CA LEU A 75 -16.47 22.17 18.77
C LEU A 75 -17.90 22.66 19.03
N GLU A 76 -18.38 23.65 18.27
CA GLU A 76 -19.74 24.16 18.36
C GLU A 76 -20.76 23.10 17.93
N ARG A 77 -20.47 22.31 16.88
CA ARG A 77 -21.31 21.20 16.43
C ARG A 77 -21.38 20.08 17.47
N GLU A 78 -20.26 19.67 18.04
CA GLU A 78 -20.20 18.66 19.11
C GLU A 78 -20.96 19.14 20.36
N ALA A 79 -20.77 20.41 20.76
CA ALA A 79 -21.49 21.02 21.88
C ALA A 79 -23.00 21.07 21.63
N ARG A 80 -23.46 21.40 20.42
CA ARG A 80 -24.89 21.36 20.04
C ARG A 80 -25.47 19.97 20.18
N LEU A 81 -24.79 18.96 19.65
CA LEU A 81 -25.23 17.56 19.72
C LEU A 81 -25.28 17.07 21.16
N ARG A 82 -24.28 17.41 21.98
CA ARG A 82 -24.16 16.96 23.38
C ARG A 82 -25.09 17.70 24.33
N LEU A 83 -25.32 18.99 24.12
CA LEU A 83 -26.13 19.85 24.98
C LEU A 83 -27.56 20.04 24.47
N GLY A 84 -27.91 19.45 23.31
CA GLY A 84 -29.23 19.62 22.68
C GLY A 84 -29.51 21.06 22.22
N LEU A 85 -28.47 21.87 22.00
CA LEU A 85 -28.59 23.29 21.63
C LEU A 85 -28.79 23.46 20.11
N GLN A 86 -29.65 24.40 19.70
CA GLN A 86 -30.01 24.65 18.30
C GLN A 86 -29.65 26.08 17.86
N LYS A 87 -29.36 26.28 16.57
CA LYS A 87 -29.31 27.64 15.99
C LYS A 87 -30.73 28.22 15.86
N PRO A 88 -30.91 29.55 15.87
CA PRO A 88 -32.18 30.16 15.52
C PRO A 88 -32.58 29.75 14.09
N GLY A 89 -33.62 28.91 13.97
CA GLY A 89 -34.13 28.39 12.69
C GLY A 89 -34.08 26.86 12.52
N GLU A 90 -33.52 26.11 13.49
CA GLU A 90 -33.54 24.63 13.49
C GLU A 90 -34.80 24.10 14.20
N SER A 91 -35.36 22.97 13.74
CA SER A 91 -36.55 22.33 14.33
C SER A 91 -36.21 20.91 14.77
N VAL A 92 -36.25 20.65 16.07
CA VAL A 92 -36.02 19.31 16.64
C VAL A 92 -37.33 18.53 16.72
N LEU A 93 -37.40 17.44 15.97
CA LEU A 93 -38.45 16.44 16.09
C LEU A 93 -38.05 15.44 17.20
N ILE A 94 -38.65 15.56 18.38
CA ILE A 94 -38.54 14.55 19.42
C ILE A 94 -39.56 13.46 19.09
N VAL A 95 -39.09 12.30 18.64
CA VAL A 95 -39.96 11.12 18.45
C VAL A 95 -40.06 10.41 19.79
N PRO A 96 -41.21 10.44 20.49
CA PRO A 96 -41.38 9.66 21.70
C PRO A 96 -41.29 8.18 21.35
N GLU A 97 -40.43 7.46 22.06
CA GLU A 97 -40.36 6.00 21.95
C GLU A 97 -41.72 5.44 22.39
N ALA A 98 -42.41 4.82 21.44
CA ALA A 98 -43.81 4.47 21.54
C ALA A 98 -44.07 3.51 22.71
N ALA A 99 -44.66 4.05 23.78
CA ALA A 99 -45.46 3.25 24.69
C ALA A 99 -46.92 3.24 24.18
N GLY A 100 -47.29 2.17 23.48
CA GLY A 100 -48.65 1.63 23.49
C GLY A 100 -49.68 2.25 22.53
N GLY A 101 -49.81 1.63 21.35
CA GLY A 101 -51.07 1.15 20.77
C GLY A 101 -52.25 2.12 20.55
N ALA A 102 -52.52 2.43 19.29
CA ALA A 102 -53.89 2.51 18.74
C ALA A 102 -53.87 2.47 17.20
N ASN A 103 -54.06 1.25 16.67
CA ASN A 103 -54.91 0.90 15.54
C ASN A 103 -55.13 1.94 14.42
N GLU A 104 -54.50 1.74 13.27
CA GLU A 104 -55.18 1.91 11.98
C GLU A 104 -54.92 0.69 11.07
N SER A 105 -55.99 -0.05 10.84
CA SER A 105 -56.09 -1.11 9.86
C SER A 105 -55.84 -0.58 8.45
N GLY A 106 -54.71 -0.95 7.87
CA GLY A 106 -54.45 -0.88 6.44
C GLY A 106 -53.88 -2.22 5.98
N ALA A 107 -54.74 -3.12 5.51
CA ALA A 107 -54.31 -4.35 4.88
C ALA A 107 -53.42 -4.03 3.67
N SER A 108 -52.16 -4.43 3.73
CA SER A 108 -51.26 -4.51 2.57
C SER A 108 -50.26 -5.64 2.83
N THR A 109 -50.60 -6.79 2.26
CA THR A 109 -49.76 -7.94 1.94
C THR A 109 -48.26 -7.74 2.22
N SER A 110 -47.76 -8.45 3.24
CA SER A 110 -46.34 -8.77 3.38
C SER A 110 -45.91 -9.69 2.23
N GLN A 111 -45.52 -9.10 1.10
CA GLN A 111 -44.61 -9.76 0.17
C GLN A 111 -43.20 -9.57 0.72
N GLU A 112 -42.66 -10.62 1.34
CA GLU A 112 -41.23 -10.70 1.64
C GLU A 112 -40.43 -10.43 0.35
N PRO A 113 -39.46 -9.50 0.36
CA PRO A 113 -38.62 -9.29 -0.81
C PRO A 113 -37.88 -10.60 -1.12
N PRO A 114 -37.95 -11.15 -2.34
CA PRO A 114 -37.28 -12.39 -2.67
C PRO A 114 -35.78 -12.25 -2.44
N SER A 115 -35.16 -13.31 -1.92
CA SER A 115 -33.76 -13.33 -1.56
C SER A 115 -32.87 -12.78 -2.69
N ASN A 116 -31.91 -11.96 -2.28
CA ASN A 116 -30.99 -11.23 -3.14
C ASN A 116 -30.34 -12.06 -4.27
N PRO A 117 -29.95 -13.35 -4.12
CA PRO A 117 -29.29 -14.09 -5.20
C PRO A 117 -30.12 -14.26 -6.49
N ARG A 118 -31.45 -14.38 -6.39
CA ARG A 118 -32.33 -14.48 -7.58
C ARG A 118 -32.35 -13.21 -8.43
N ARG A 119 -32.09 -12.04 -7.81
CA ARG A 119 -32.01 -10.76 -8.53
C ARG A 119 -30.71 -10.68 -9.34
N TRP A 120 -29.60 -11.14 -8.76
CA TRP A 120 -28.27 -11.05 -9.37
C TRP A 120 -28.15 -11.96 -10.60
N TRP A 121 -28.71 -13.17 -10.53
CA TRP A 121 -28.67 -14.11 -11.66
C TRP A 121 -29.29 -13.56 -12.95
N ARG A 122 -30.36 -12.76 -12.82
CA ARG A 122 -31.05 -12.14 -13.96
C ARG A 122 -30.20 -11.11 -14.69
N HIS A 123 -29.30 -10.43 -13.99
CA HIS A 123 -28.41 -9.44 -14.59
C HIS A 123 -27.19 -10.06 -15.26
N ILE A 124 -26.76 -11.24 -14.81
CA ILE A 124 -25.56 -11.90 -15.32
C ILE A 124 -25.82 -12.65 -16.65
N PHE A 125 -27.04 -13.13 -16.87
CA PHE A 125 -27.38 -13.97 -18.04
C PHE A 125 -28.39 -13.32 -18.99
N LYS A 126 -28.35 -11.98 -19.14
CA LYS A 126 -29.06 -11.26 -20.21
C LYS A 126 -28.08 -10.72 -21.23
#